data_AF-A0A5C9EAD8-F1
#
_entry.id   AF-A0A5C9EAD8-F1
#
_cell.length_a   1.000
_cell.length_b   1.000
_cell.length_c   1.000
_cell.angle_alpha   90.00
_cell.angle_beta   90.00
_cell.angle_gamma   90.00
#
_symmetry.space_group_name_H-M   'P 1'
#
loop_
_entity.id
_entity.type
_entity.pdbx_description
1 polymer ?
#
loop_
_entity_poly.entity_id
_entity_poly.type
_entity_poly.pdbx_seq_one_letter_code
_entity_poly.pdbx_strand_id
1 'polypeptide(L)'
;MADGFLVATAAAAVIPLVTLVLGFIIGYLAQRSGFCSIGGMRDLFMFKHTRLFFGYLALIGGAFIGYLIFWAIIPTAFPNFYWAVTQENPFSPIPGAPGGLSVGSYITLAVIGGFGMGFIGVLLGGCPLRQIVMSTEGNLKSLFFVLGLIVGAIIFHAWIMQLVQAIFP
;
A
#
# COMPACT_ATOMS: atom_id res chain seq x y z
N MET A 1 -14.42 1.21 17.85
CA MET A 1 -13.87 0.34 18.89
C MET A 1 -14.11 -1.07 18.40
N ALA A 2 -13.08 -1.75 17.93
CA ALA A 2 -13.19 -3.14 17.49
C ALA A 2 -13.12 -4.01 18.74
N ASP A 3 -14.22 -4.63 19.14
CA ASP A 3 -14.23 -5.62 20.21
C ASP A 3 -13.51 -6.87 19.70
N GLY A 4 -12.18 -6.85 19.81
CA GLY A 4 -11.30 -7.96 19.48
C GLY A 4 -11.23 -8.97 20.61
N PHE A 5 -10.74 -10.17 20.29
CA PHE A 5 -10.55 -11.32 21.19
C PHE A 5 -9.68 -11.07 22.45
N LEU A 6 -9.10 -9.88 22.61
CA LEU A 6 -8.15 -9.53 23.66
C LEU A 6 -8.66 -8.35 24.50
N VAL A 7 -8.47 -8.46 25.83
CA VAL A 7 -8.67 -7.34 26.77
C VAL A 7 -7.75 -6.17 26.39
N ALA A 8 -8.26 -4.94 26.46
CA ALA A 8 -7.58 -3.72 25.98
C ALA A 8 -6.14 -3.53 26.52
N THR A 9 -5.86 -4.00 27.73
CA THR A 9 -4.52 -3.94 28.35
C THR A 9 -3.53 -4.94 27.76
N ALA A 10 -4.00 -6.14 27.37
CA ALA A 10 -3.18 -7.15 26.71
C ALA A 10 -2.91 -6.79 25.23
N ALA A 11 -3.90 -6.17 24.57
CA ALA A 11 -3.77 -5.73 23.18
C ALA A 11 -2.63 -4.70 22.99
N ALA A 12 -2.42 -3.79 23.94
CA ALA A 12 -1.39 -2.75 23.86
C ALA A 12 0.05 -3.31 23.79
N ALA A 13 0.32 -4.45 24.43
CA ALA A 13 1.64 -5.09 24.41
C ALA A 13 1.79 -6.12 23.28
N VAL A 14 0.71 -6.86 22.99
CA VAL A 14 0.73 -7.93 21.97
C VAL A 14 0.76 -7.36 20.56
N ILE A 15 0.01 -6.28 20.26
CA ILE A 15 -0.07 -5.72 18.91
C ILE A 15 1.30 -5.26 18.38
N PRO A 16 2.10 -4.45 19.11
CA PRO A 16 3.41 -4.01 18.62
C PRO A 16 4.38 -5.16 18.36
N LEU A 17 4.36 -6.20 19.20
CA LEU A 17 5.21 -7.38 19.02
C LEU A 17 4.82 -8.16 17.77
N VAL A 18 3.51 -8.38 17.56
CA VAL A 18 3.00 -9.08 16.37
C VAL A 18 3.32 -8.30 15.10
N THR A 19 3.12 -6.97 15.08
CA THR A 19 3.42 -6.17 13.89
C THR A 19 4.92 -6.09 13.60
N LEU A 20 5.77 -6.04 14.63
CA LEU A 20 7.22 -6.06 14.49
C LEU A 20 7.72 -7.40 13.93
N VAL A 21 7.23 -8.52 14.47
CA VAL A 21 7.57 -9.87 13.97
C VAL A 21 7.11 -10.05 12.52
N LEU A 22 5.88 -9.63 12.19
CA LEU A 22 5.38 -9.66 10.82
C LEU A 22 6.21 -8.77 9.89
N GLY A 23 6.61 -7.58 10.35
CA GLY A 23 7.48 -6.67 9.61
C GLY A 23 8.84 -7.30 9.28
N PHE A 24 9.47 -7.98 10.24
CA PHE A 24 10.72 -8.72 10.01
C PHE A 24 10.55 -9.85 8.99
N ILE A 25 9.47 -10.63 9.10
CA ILE A 25 9.18 -11.72 8.16
C ILE A 25 8.98 -11.17 6.74
N ILE A 26 8.15 -10.13 6.59
CA ILE A 26 7.88 -9.51 5.29
C ILE A 26 9.17 -8.89 4.72
N GLY A 27 9.98 -8.22 5.54
CA GLY A 27 11.26 -7.65 5.14
C GLY A 27 12.24 -8.70 4.63
N TYR A 28 12.40 -9.82 5.34
CA TYR A 28 13.24 -10.95 4.93
C TYR A 28 12.76 -11.57 3.61
N LEU A 29 11.45 -11.81 3.47
CA LEU A 29 10.86 -12.34 2.24
C LEU A 29 11.03 -11.37 1.06
N ALA A 30 10.90 -10.06 1.30
CA ALA A 30 11.08 -9.04 0.28
C ALA A 30 12.53 -8.95 -0.21
N GLN A 31 13.51 -9.04 0.69
CA GLN A 31 14.94 -9.13 0.35
C GLN A 31 15.23 -10.36 -0.50
N ARG A 32 14.76 -11.54 -0.07
CA ARG A 32 15.03 -12.81 -0.78
C ARG A 32 14.35 -12.89 -2.15
N SER A 33 13.14 -12.34 -2.29
CA SER A 33 12.38 -12.40 -3.53
C SER A 33 12.82 -11.37 -4.58
N GLY A 34 13.49 -10.29 -4.17
CA GLY A 34 13.89 -9.19 -5.07
C GLY A 34 12.70 -8.53 -5.76
N PHE A 35 11.51 -8.60 -5.14
CA PHE A 35 10.25 -8.23 -5.75
C PHE A 35 10.21 -6.76 -6.17
N CYS A 36 9.80 -6.50 -7.42
CA CYS A 36 9.64 -5.16 -7.96
C CYS A 36 8.47 -5.15 -8.94
N SER A 37 7.39 -4.44 -8.60
CA SER A 37 6.20 -4.35 -9.47
C SER A 37 6.52 -3.73 -10.84
N ILE A 38 7.37 -2.70 -10.86
CA ILE A 38 7.83 -2.02 -12.10
C ILE A 38 8.71 -2.96 -12.92
N GLY A 39 9.62 -3.68 -12.27
CA GLY A 39 10.49 -4.67 -12.91
C GLY A 39 9.70 -5.84 -13.50
N GLY A 40 8.64 -6.29 -12.83
CA GLY A 40 7.76 -7.34 -13.34
C GLY A 40 7.10 -6.97 -14.66
N MET A 41 6.63 -5.73 -14.81
CA MET A 41 6.05 -5.26 -16.07
C MET A 41 7.11 -5.10 -17.16
N ARG A 42 8.27 -4.52 -16.84
CA ARG A 42 9.38 -4.36 -17.79
C ARG A 42 9.88 -5.70 -18.32
N ASP A 43 10.10 -6.67 -17.43
CA ASP A 43 10.68 -7.97 -17.77
C ASP A 43 9.66 -8.85 -18.50
N LEU A 44 8.35 -8.65 -18.27
CA LEU A 44 7.27 -9.26 -19.04
C LEU A 44 7.28 -8.78 -20.50
N PHE A 45 7.37 -7.47 -20.73
CA PHE A 45 7.29 -6.92 -22.09
C PHE A 45 8.58 -7.10 -22.89
N MET A 46 9.73 -6.81 -22.29
CA MET A 46 11.00 -6.78 -23.04
C MET A 46 11.68 -8.15 -23.12
N PHE A 47 11.66 -8.92 -22.04
CA PHE A 47 12.37 -10.20 -21.96
C PHE A 47 11.45 -11.42 -21.94
N LYS A 48 10.12 -11.22 -21.89
CA LYS A 48 9.11 -12.28 -21.77
C LYS A 48 9.34 -13.21 -20.56
N HIS A 49 10.01 -12.70 -19.51
CA HIS A 49 10.22 -13.43 -18.28
C HIS A 49 9.05 -13.21 -17.32
N THR A 50 8.30 -14.27 -17.04
CA THR A 50 7.06 -14.20 -16.25
C THR A 50 7.26 -14.37 -14.75
N ARG A 51 8.46 -14.75 -14.30
CA ARG A 51 8.77 -15.03 -12.88
C ARG A 51 8.35 -13.90 -11.94
N LEU A 52 8.75 -12.66 -12.23
CA LEU A 52 8.43 -11.49 -11.41
C LEU A 52 6.96 -11.06 -11.55
N PHE A 53 6.37 -11.26 -12.73
CA PHE A 53 4.97 -10.96 -13.01
C PHE A 53 4.02 -11.89 -12.23
N PHE A 54 4.30 -13.20 -12.17
CA PHE A 54 3.54 -14.12 -11.33
C PHE A 54 3.63 -13.77 -9.84
N GLY A 55 4.77 -13.26 -9.37
CA GLY A 55 4.87 -12.71 -8.01
C GLY A 55 3.91 -11.55 -7.76
N TYR A 56 3.71 -10.67 -8.75
CA TYR A 56 2.80 -9.54 -8.65
C TYR A 56 1.33 -9.99 -8.63
N LEU A 57 0.98 -10.95 -9.48
CA LEU A 57 -0.35 -11.56 -9.45
C LEU A 57 -0.62 -12.33 -8.15
N ALA A 58 0.38 -13.03 -7.61
CA ALA A 58 0.28 -13.72 -6.33
C ALA A 58 0.05 -12.75 -5.16
N LEU A 59 0.64 -11.55 -5.19
CA LEU A 59 0.38 -10.50 -4.20
C LEU A 59 -1.08 -10.04 -4.27
N ILE A 60 -1.59 -9.74 -5.47
CA ILE A 60 -2.99 -9.32 -5.65
C ILE A 60 -3.96 -10.42 -5.20
N GLY A 61 -3.77 -11.65 -5.69
CA GLY A 61 -4.62 -12.79 -5.34
C GLY A 61 -4.55 -13.13 -3.85
N GLY A 62 -3.34 -13.12 -3.28
CA GLY A 62 -3.11 -13.38 -1.85
C GLY A 62 -3.74 -12.32 -0.96
N ALA A 63 -3.66 -11.04 -1.34
CA ALA A 63 -4.32 -9.95 -0.61
C ALA A 63 -5.84 -10.10 -0.66
N PHE A 64 -6.42 -10.42 -1.83
CA PHE A 64 -7.85 -10.64 -1.96
C PHE A 64 -8.33 -11.83 -1.13
N ILE A 65 -7.66 -12.98 -1.23
CA ILE A 65 -8.01 -14.19 -0.48
C ILE A 65 -7.83 -13.97 1.03
N GLY A 66 -6.70 -13.38 1.43
CA GLY A 66 -6.39 -13.11 2.83
C GLY A 66 -7.45 -12.21 3.45
N TYR A 67 -7.80 -11.12 2.77
CA TYR A 67 -8.82 -10.21 3.25
C TYR A 67 -10.20 -10.89 3.27
N LEU A 68 -10.56 -11.70 2.26
CA LEU A 68 -11.80 -12.49 2.28
C LEU A 68 -11.89 -13.42 3.50
N ILE A 69 -10.80 -14.12 3.82
CA ILE A 69 -10.72 -14.97 5.01
C ILE A 69 -10.87 -14.13 6.29
N PHE A 70 -10.17 -13.00 6.40
CA PHE A 70 -10.27 -12.13 7.57
C PHE A 70 -11.67 -11.53 7.74
N TRP A 71 -12.34 -11.17 6.65
CA TRP A 71 -13.73 -10.71 6.67
C TRP A 71 -14.68 -11.83 7.12
N ALA A 72 -14.46 -13.07 6.67
CA ALA A 72 -15.27 -14.22 7.08
C ALA A 72 -15.11 -14.58 8.57
N ILE A 73 -13.92 -14.36 9.15
CA ILE A 73 -13.65 -14.68 10.56
C ILE A 73 -14.02 -13.52 11.50
N ILE A 74 -13.71 -12.27 11.14
CA ILE A 74 -13.92 -11.08 11.98
C ILE A 74 -14.56 -9.96 11.14
N PRO A 75 -15.89 -10.01 10.92
CA PRO A 75 -16.59 -9.02 10.10
C PRO A 75 -16.58 -7.61 10.71
N THR A 76 -16.38 -7.49 12.03
CA THR A 76 -16.32 -6.21 12.75
C THR A 76 -15.01 -5.45 12.56
N ALA A 77 -13.92 -6.14 12.23
CA ALA A 77 -12.60 -5.53 12.03
C ALA A 77 -12.43 -4.92 10.63
N PHE A 78 -13.23 -5.36 9.66
CA PHE A 78 -13.17 -4.89 8.28
C PHE A 78 -14.56 -4.50 7.76
N PRO A 79 -15.09 -3.34 8.19
CA PRO A 79 -16.34 -2.82 7.65
C PRO A 79 -16.18 -2.55 6.13
N ASN A 80 -17.18 -2.96 5.35
CA ASN A 80 -17.29 -2.74 3.88
C ASN A 80 -16.31 -3.51 2.99
N PHE A 81 -15.86 -4.70 3.41
CA PHE A 81 -15.08 -5.56 2.50
C PHE A 81 -15.95 -6.33 1.50
N TYR A 82 -15.42 -6.45 0.28
CA TYR A 82 -16.14 -6.45 -0.99
C TYR A 82 -16.98 -5.17 -1.19
N TRP A 83 -16.25 -4.05 -1.32
CA TRP A 83 -16.78 -2.71 -1.63
C TRP A 83 -17.77 -2.70 -2.81
N ALA A 84 -17.63 -3.60 -3.78
CA ALA A 84 -18.52 -3.67 -4.95
C ALA A 84 -19.92 -4.27 -4.68
N VAL A 85 -20.17 -4.92 -3.54
CA VAL A 85 -21.51 -5.47 -3.17
C VAL A 85 -22.03 -4.85 -1.87
N THR A 86 -21.16 -4.44 -0.95
CA THR A 86 -21.58 -3.92 0.36
C THR A 86 -21.89 -2.42 0.37
N GLN A 87 -21.55 -1.68 -0.70
CA GLN A 87 -21.64 -0.22 -0.75
C GLN A 87 -22.82 0.23 -1.63
N GLU A 88 -23.60 1.19 -1.15
CA GLU A 88 -24.79 1.70 -1.84
C GLU A 88 -24.46 2.39 -3.18
N ASN A 89 -23.22 2.88 -3.33
CA ASN A 89 -22.73 3.52 -4.54
C ASN A 89 -21.36 2.94 -4.96
N PRO A 90 -21.26 2.18 -6.08
CA PRO A 90 -20.00 1.61 -6.57
C PRO A 90 -18.92 2.65 -6.92
N PHE A 91 -19.30 3.92 -7.10
CA PHE A 91 -18.39 5.02 -7.41
C PHE A 91 -17.83 5.74 -6.18
N SER A 92 -18.21 5.29 -4.98
CA SER A 92 -17.62 5.85 -3.76
C SER A 92 -16.27 5.20 -3.45
N PRO A 93 -15.40 5.90 -2.72
CA PRO A 93 -14.00 5.51 -2.55
C PRO A 93 -13.87 4.17 -1.82
N ILE A 94 -12.81 3.44 -2.15
CA ILE A 94 -12.46 2.18 -1.48
C ILE A 94 -12.22 2.45 0.01
N PRO A 95 -12.75 1.61 0.92
CA PRO A 95 -12.49 1.69 2.35
C PRO A 95 -10.99 1.77 2.64
N GLY A 96 -10.56 2.85 3.29
CA GLY A 96 -9.14 3.14 3.55
C GLY A 96 -8.57 4.34 2.77
N ALA A 97 -9.32 4.89 1.81
CA ALA A 97 -9.02 6.20 1.24
C ALA A 97 -9.20 7.32 2.28
N PRO A 98 -8.46 8.46 2.21
CA PRO A 98 -8.62 9.57 3.15
C PRO A 98 -10.09 10.01 3.19
N GLY A 99 -10.74 9.91 4.36
CA GLY A 99 -12.19 10.09 4.50
C GLY A 99 -12.65 11.52 4.24
N GLY A 100 -13.86 11.68 3.70
CA GLY A 100 -14.55 12.97 3.56
C GLY A 100 -14.31 13.76 2.28
N LEU A 101 -13.81 13.14 1.20
CA LEU A 101 -13.58 13.80 -0.09
C LEU A 101 -14.71 13.51 -1.09
N SER A 102 -14.90 14.42 -2.06
CA SER A 102 -15.76 14.19 -3.23
C SER A 102 -15.12 13.23 -4.23
N VAL A 103 -15.94 12.59 -5.08
CA VAL A 103 -15.45 11.66 -6.11
C VAL A 103 -14.39 12.32 -7.03
N GLY A 104 -14.53 13.62 -7.32
CA GLY A 104 -13.62 14.36 -8.19
C GLY A 104 -12.22 14.57 -7.59
N SER A 105 -12.11 14.80 -6.29
CA SER A 105 -10.83 14.95 -5.61
C SER A 105 -10.06 13.61 -5.55
N TYR A 106 -10.74 12.48 -5.37
CA TYR A 106 -10.09 11.16 -5.41
C TYR A 106 -9.57 10.78 -6.78
N ILE A 107 -10.34 10.98 -7.85
CA ILE A 107 -9.90 10.65 -9.21
C ILE A 107 -8.67 11.49 -9.57
N THR A 108 -8.70 12.78 -9.23
CA THR A 108 -7.57 13.69 -9.47
C THR A 108 -6.32 13.23 -8.72
N LEU A 109 -6.46 12.88 -7.44
CA LEU A 109 -5.36 12.32 -6.63
C LEU A 109 -4.83 11.00 -7.17
N ALA A 110 -5.69 10.09 -7.60
CA ALA A 110 -5.31 8.79 -8.12
C ALA A 110 -4.58 8.92 -9.47
N VAL A 111 -5.05 9.78 -10.37
CA VAL A 111 -4.43 9.99 -11.69
C VAL A 111 -3.09 10.71 -11.54
N ILE A 112 -3.07 11.87 -10.88
CA ILE A 112 -1.85 12.67 -10.74
C ILE A 112 -0.83 11.94 -9.86
N GLY A 113 -1.25 11.44 -8.71
CA GLY A 113 -0.39 10.71 -7.78
C GLY A 113 0.09 9.37 -8.35
N GLY A 114 -0.81 8.60 -8.95
CA GLY A 114 -0.47 7.30 -9.56
C GLY A 114 0.48 7.45 -10.74
N PHE A 115 0.22 8.41 -11.63
CA PHE A 115 1.12 8.70 -12.74
C PHE A 115 2.48 9.23 -12.25
N GLY A 116 2.49 10.15 -11.28
CA GLY A 116 3.72 10.69 -10.70
C GLY A 116 4.58 9.60 -10.04
N MET A 117 3.96 8.72 -9.25
CA MET A 117 4.66 7.60 -8.62
C MET A 117 5.20 6.60 -9.65
N GLY A 118 4.45 6.33 -10.72
CA GLY A 118 4.90 5.49 -11.83
C GLY A 118 6.11 6.09 -12.54
N PHE A 119 6.02 7.38 -12.90
CA PHE A 119 7.09 8.09 -13.61
C PHE A 119 8.37 8.18 -12.79
N ILE A 120 8.28 8.62 -11.53
CA ILE A 120 9.42 8.69 -10.60
C ILE A 120 10.00 7.29 -10.34
N GLY A 121 9.14 6.27 -10.20
CA GLY A 121 9.57 4.89 -10.01
C GLY A 121 10.39 4.33 -11.19
N VAL A 122 10.06 4.73 -12.42
CA VAL A 122 10.85 4.37 -13.62
C VAL A 122 12.20 5.08 -13.62
N LEU A 123 12.24 6.38 -13.31
CA LEU A 123 13.50 7.15 -13.25
C LEU A 123 14.47 6.63 -12.19
N LEU A 124 13.94 6.17 -11.05
CA LEU A 124 14.74 5.60 -9.95
C LEU A 124 15.13 4.13 -10.17
N GLY A 125 14.55 3.46 -11.17
CA GLY A 125 14.80 2.03 -11.43
C GLY A 125 14.21 1.08 -10.37
N GLY A 126 13.16 1.49 -9.64
CA GLY A 126 12.56 0.67 -8.59
C GLY A 126 11.24 1.21 -8.05
N CYS A 127 10.38 0.32 -7.55
CA CYS A 127 9.15 0.70 -6.84
C CYS A 127 9.45 1.07 -5.37
N PRO A 128 8.52 1.73 -4.66
CA PRO A 128 8.76 2.17 -3.28
C PRO A 128 9.20 1.04 -2.34
N LEU A 129 8.59 -0.14 -2.48
CA LEU A 129 8.95 -1.32 -1.69
C LEU A 129 10.41 -1.76 -1.94
N ARG A 130 10.85 -1.75 -3.20
CA ARG A 130 12.23 -2.12 -3.55
C ARG A 130 13.24 -1.10 -3.04
N GLN A 131 12.90 0.19 -3.03
CA GLN A 131 13.78 1.21 -2.47
C GLN A 131 13.94 1.07 -0.94
N ILE A 132 12.86 0.70 -0.24
CA ILE A 132 12.94 0.38 1.20
C ILE A 132 13.88 -0.80 1.45
N VAL A 133 13.75 -1.88 0.66
CA VAL A 133 14.62 -3.06 0.77
C VAL A 133 16.08 -2.72 0.44
N MET A 134 16.35 -2.02 -0.65
CA MET A 134 17.71 -1.63 -1.05
C MET A 134 18.36 -0.67 -0.05
N SER A 135 17.58 0.15 0.64
CA SER A 135 18.08 0.96 1.75
C SER A 135 18.63 0.08 2.88
N THR A 136 17.95 -1.02 3.20
CA THR A 136 18.41 -2.00 4.21
C THR A 136 19.59 -2.86 3.75
N GLU A 137 19.79 -3.02 2.43
CA GLU A 137 20.96 -3.69 1.86
C GLU A 137 22.22 -2.80 1.87
N GLY A 138 22.10 -1.53 2.30
CA GLY A 138 23.21 -0.58 2.40
C GLY A 138 23.36 0.38 1.23
N ASN A 139 22.34 0.50 0.35
CA ASN A 139 22.39 1.47 -0.75
C ASN A 139 22.01 2.88 -0.27
N LEU A 140 23.01 3.76 -0.21
CA LEU A 140 22.85 5.15 0.24
C LEU A 140 21.88 5.96 -0.64
N LYS A 141 21.81 5.68 -1.95
CA LYS A 141 20.89 6.40 -2.86
C LYS A 141 19.42 6.10 -2.52
N SER A 142 19.14 4.83 -2.25
CA SER A 142 17.81 4.38 -1.85
C SER A 142 17.42 4.91 -0.47
N LEU A 143 18.38 5.07 0.44
CA LEU A 143 18.15 5.69 1.75
C LEU A 143 17.63 7.13 1.63
N PHE A 144 18.27 7.96 0.80
CA PHE A 144 17.80 9.34 0.57
C PHE A 144 16.41 9.40 -0.04
N PHE A 145 16.08 8.44 -0.92
CA PHE A 145 14.72 8.34 -1.45
C PHE A 145 13.70 8.02 -0.35
N VAL A 146 13.99 7.07 0.55
CA VAL A 146 13.08 6.72 1.65
C VAL A 146 12.87 7.91 2.60
N LEU A 147 13.93 8.66 2.91
CA LEU A 147 13.80 9.90 3.69
C LEU A 147 12.92 10.94 2.98
N GLY A 148 13.10 11.11 1.67
CA GLY A 148 12.25 11.98 0.85
C GLY A 148 10.78 11.52 0.83
N LEU A 149 10.53 10.21 0.78
CA LEU A 149 9.19 9.63 0.84
C LEU A 149 8.51 9.95 2.18
N ILE A 150 9.23 9.85 3.31
CA ILE A 150 8.70 10.17 4.64
C ILE A 150 8.35 11.66 4.74
N VAL A 151 9.26 12.55 4.33
CA VAL A 151 9.02 14.00 4.32
C VAL A 151 7.85 14.34 3.40
N GLY A 152 7.80 13.74 2.22
CA GLY A 152 6.70 13.90 1.25
C GLY A 152 5.35 13.46 1.80
N ALA A 153 5.30 12.34 2.56
CA ALA A 153 4.06 11.87 3.18
C ALA A 153 3.53 12.87 4.22
N ILE A 154 4.41 13.48 5.03
CA ILE A 154 4.02 14.51 6.01
C ILE A 154 3.46 15.73 5.29
N ILE A 155 4.15 16.23 4.25
CA ILE A 155 3.69 17.38 3.45
C ILE A 155 2.35 17.06 2.77
N PHE A 156 2.17 15.84 2.27
CA PHE A 156 0.94 15.41 1.61
C PHE A 156 -0.27 15.50 2.54
N HIS A 157 -0.15 14.95 3.76
CA HIS A 157 -1.24 14.99 4.74
C HIS A 157 -1.47 16.39 5.32
N ALA A 158 -0.43 17.20 5.48
CA ALA A 158 -0.55 18.52 6.08
C ALA A 158 -1.10 19.57 5.11
N TRP A 159 -0.69 19.55 3.84
CA TRP A 159 -0.98 20.63 2.88
C TRP A 159 -1.73 20.17 1.62
N ILE A 160 -1.29 19.09 0.98
CA ILE A 160 -1.83 18.69 -0.33
C ILE A 160 -3.28 18.22 -0.22
N MET A 161 -3.62 17.44 0.82
CA MET A 161 -5.01 16.98 0.99
C MET A 161 -5.99 18.14 1.19
N GLN A 162 -5.60 19.15 1.98
CA GLN A 162 -6.44 20.34 2.21
C GLN A 162 -6.59 21.17 0.94
N LEU A 163 -5.52 21.32 0.17
CA LEU A 163 -5.52 22.05 -1.10
C LEU A 163 -6.40 21.36 -2.15
N VAL A 164 -6.33 20.03 -2.25
CA VAL A 164 -7.16 19.28 -3.21
C VAL A 164 -8.64 19.37 -2.85
N GLN A 165 -9.00 19.30 -1.56
CA GLN A 165 -10.37 19.52 -1.09
C GLN A 165 -10.90 20.92 -1.41
N ALA A 166 -10.03 21.94 -1.34
CA ALA A 166 -10.41 23.32 -1.66
C ALA A 166 -10.63 23.56 -3.17
N ILE A 167 -9.91 22.83 -4.04
CA ILE A 167 -10.03 22.97 -5.50
C ILE A 167 -11.19 22.13 -6.06
N PHE A 168 -11.45 20.96 -5.49
CA PHE A 168 -12.51 20.05 -5.91
C PHE A 168 -13.40 19.72 -4.70
N PRO A 169 -14.45 20.54 -4.43
CA PRO A 169 -15.41 20.26 -3.37
C PRO A 169 -16.22 18.98 -3.63
#